data_AF-A0AAJ5C2R0-F1
#
_entry.id   AF-A0AAJ5C2R0-F1
#
_cell.length_a   1.000
_cell.length_b   1.000
_cell.length_c   1.000
_cell.angle_alpha   90.00
_cell.angle_beta   90.00
_cell.angle_gamma   90.00
#
_symmetry.space_group_name_H-M   'P 1'
#
loop_
_entity.id
_entity.type
_entity.pdbx_description
1 polymer ?
#
loop_
_entity_poly.entity_id
_entity_poly.type
_entity_poly.pdbx_seq_one_letter_code
_entity_poly.pdbx_strand_id
1 'polypeptide(L)'
;MVLTSKPSVSRSQTSYAYPPKAKGIRRLWSWIPDSWACRLFLLITLAEASIDIAIESVLFARYQFHRKTHSSLDDESKSRALPAFVIVFSIAHVYQFLLAVDAVINRNTILVIGAIIFNACFLIYSLIQISEIRSVLGDGVAEGSSQTVPVQVLTGAIPIVIAIAEISFIVLGWKLWKEFGWQIYKKIGADRSLKRGYLHYQIYVALLKFDFFIFIAYCIQLVLVVKQIGSAERWITIISAPFSLLILTFAWYSVRKELKYGMLAFLVGLTGAMVYFVYKLFRIWQLKDTLYKEVYKSLTVFSTLSMLLLLITAVMTVQCVINFGRGLKNAIARTRKDRAAIAAGPDSGYLVGYDGKTLTHFGDGSTSVLHLQPRLSLD
;
A
#
# COMPACT_ATOMS: atom_id res chain seq x y z
N MET A 1 -32.24 76.89 -34.67
CA MET A 1 -32.79 75.53 -34.85
C MET A 1 -31.70 74.55 -34.46
N VAL A 2 -31.96 73.76 -33.42
CA VAL A 2 -30.97 73.16 -32.52
C VAL A 2 -30.55 71.77 -33.02
N LEU A 3 -29.24 71.52 -33.05
CA LEU A 3 -28.62 70.22 -33.33
C LEU A 3 -28.98 69.22 -32.22
N THR A 4 -29.76 68.19 -32.56
CA THR A 4 -30.12 67.10 -31.64
C THR A 4 -28.98 66.08 -31.53
N SER A 5 -28.42 65.98 -30.32
CA SER A 5 -27.40 65.02 -29.91
C SER A 5 -27.96 63.59 -29.81
N LYS A 6 -27.14 62.59 -30.18
CA LYS A 6 -27.41 61.17 -29.92
C LYS A 6 -27.23 60.87 -28.41
N PRO A 7 -28.07 60.03 -27.79
CA PRO A 7 -27.89 59.63 -26.41
C PRO A 7 -26.73 58.62 -26.30
N SER A 8 -25.81 58.88 -25.36
CA SER A 8 -24.77 57.96 -24.94
C SER A 8 -25.40 56.82 -24.13
N VAL A 9 -25.27 55.59 -24.64
CA VAL A 9 -25.65 54.38 -23.91
C VAL A 9 -24.68 54.21 -22.75
N SER A 10 -25.15 54.42 -21.51
CA SER A 10 -24.39 54.14 -20.31
C SER A 10 -24.15 52.63 -20.20
N ARG A 11 -22.88 52.24 -20.29
CA ARG A 11 -22.43 50.87 -20.01
C ARG A 11 -22.72 50.58 -18.55
N SER A 12 -23.72 49.74 -18.26
CA SER A 12 -23.92 49.20 -16.93
C SER A 12 -22.67 48.43 -16.52
N GLN A 13 -21.90 48.94 -15.57
CA GLN A 13 -20.83 48.20 -14.92
C GLN A 13 -21.49 47.08 -14.11
N THR A 14 -21.51 45.87 -14.67
CA THR A 14 -21.84 44.66 -13.92
C THR A 14 -20.74 44.50 -12.87
N SER A 15 -21.07 44.80 -11.61
CA SER A 15 -20.16 44.58 -10.49
C SER A 15 -19.82 43.10 -10.44
N TYR A 16 -18.57 42.76 -10.78
CA TYR A 16 -18.07 41.40 -10.65
C TYR A 16 -18.05 41.06 -9.17
N ALA A 17 -18.98 40.22 -8.72
CA ALA A 17 -18.94 39.65 -7.39
C ALA A 17 -17.57 38.98 -7.20
N TYR A 18 -16.82 39.42 -6.20
CA TYR A 18 -15.56 38.79 -5.81
C TYR A 18 -15.79 37.27 -5.63
N PRO A 19 -14.88 36.41 -6.11
CA PRO A 19 -14.97 34.99 -5.79
C PRO A 19 -14.98 34.84 -4.26
N PRO A 20 -15.82 33.94 -3.71
CA PRO A 20 -15.87 33.74 -2.28
C PRO A 20 -14.47 33.43 -1.76
N LYS A 21 -14.07 34.10 -0.66
CA LYS A 21 -12.78 33.85 0.00
C LYS A 21 -12.61 32.35 0.19
N ALA A 22 -11.54 31.79 -0.37
CA ALA A 22 -11.18 30.40 -0.19
C ALA A 22 -11.20 30.09 1.31
N LYS A 23 -12.13 29.25 1.76
CA LYS A 23 -12.14 28.77 3.15
C LYS A 23 -10.80 28.10 3.37
N GLY A 24 -9.98 28.68 4.25
CA GLY A 24 -8.69 28.11 4.65
C GLY A 24 -8.93 26.75 5.30
N ILE A 25 -8.93 25.69 4.50
CA ILE A 25 -8.85 24.32 5.00
C ILE A 25 -7.51 24.23 5.72
N ARG A 26 -7.57 24.00 7.03
CA ARG A 26 -6.38 23.80 7.88
C ARG A 26 -5.42 22.83 7.16
N ARG A 27 -4.18 23.27 6.91
CA ARG A 27 -3.10 22.58 6.18
C ARG A 27 -2.92 21.09 6.55
N LEU A 28 -3.32 20.70 7.75
CA LEU A 28 -3.27 19.32 8.25
C LEU A 28 -4.30 18.37 7.62
N TRP A 29 -5.35 18.87 6.96
CA TRP A 29 -6.43 18.06 6.37
C TRP A 29 -6.45 18.10 4.83
N SER A 30 -5.51 18.82 4.20
CA SER A 30 -5.45 18.98 2.73
C SER A 30 -5.09 17.69 1.96
N TRP A 31 -4.62 16.65 2.67
CA TRP A 31 -4.28 15.35 2.10
C TRP A 31 -5.47 14.40 2.01
N ILE A 32 -6.60 14.72 2.67
CA ILE A 32 -7.81 13.88 2.61
C ILE A 32 -8.53 14.17 1.30
N PRO A 33 -8.79 13.15 0.46
CA PRO A 33 -9.46 13.36 -0.81
C PRO A 33 -10.89 13.84 -0.63
N ASP A 34 -11.35 14.63 -1.60
CA ASP A 34 -12.73 15.11 -1.65
C ASP A 34 -13.74 14.01 -2.00
N SER A 35 -13.30 12.93 -2.66
CA SER A 35 -14.17 11.81 -3.02
C SER A 35 -14.62 11.04 -1.78
N TRP A 36 -15.94 10.93 -1.60
CA TRP A 36 -16.54 10.20 -0.49
C TRP A 36 -16.12 8.72 -0.47
N ALA A 37 -15.88 8.12 -1.63
CA ALA A 37 -15.45 6.73 -1.74
C ALA A 37 -14.07 6.52 -1.12
N CYS A 38 -13.15 7.46 -1.33
CA CYS A 38 -11.83 7.41 -0.71
C CYS A 38 -11.92 7.58 0.81
N ARG A 39 -12.77 8.50 1.29
CA ARG A 39 -12.97 8.70 2.74
C ARG A 39 -13.53 7.46 3.40
N LEU A 40 -14.55 6.85 2.79
CA LEU A 40 -15.17 5.64 3.30
C LEU A 40 -14.19 4.46 3.27
N PHE A 41 -13.39 4.31 2.20
CA PHE A 41 -12.35 3.28 2.12
C PHE A 41 -11.37 3.39 3.30
N LEU A 42 -10.83 4.59 3.57
CA LEU A 42 -9.92 4.80 4.69
C LEU A 42 -10.58 4.59 6.06
N LEU A 43 -11.84 5.02 6.22
CA LEU A 43 -12.58 4.85 7.47
C LEU A 43 -12.86 3.37 7.76
N ILE A 44 -13.25 2.59 6.76
CA ILE A 44 -13.49 1.15 6.91
C ILE A 44 -12.17 0.45 7.25
N THR A 45 -11.08 0.74 6.54
CA THR A 45 -9.76 0.16 6.86
C THR A 45 -9.30 0.51 8.27
N LEU A 46 -9.54 1.74 8.72
CA LEU A 46 -9.21 2.15 10.09
C LEU A 46 -10.07 1.43 11.13
N ALA A 47 -11.37 1.29 10.87
CA ALA A 47 -12.32 0.64 11.77
C ALA A 47 -11.99 -0.86 11.92
N GLU A 48 -11.81 -1.57 10.80
CA GLU A 48 -11.36 -2.96 10.77
C GLU A 48 -10.06 -3.14 11.56
N ALA A 49 -9.01 -2.39 11.21
CA ALA A 49 -7.73 -2.46 11.90
C ALA A 49 -7.85 -2.20 13.41
N SER A 50 -8.68 -1.24 13.82
CA SER A 50 -8.87 -0.92 15.24
C SER A 50 -9.60 -2.04 15.99
N ILE A 51 -10.62 -2.64 15.38
CA ILE A 51 -11.40 -3.73 15.98
C ILE A 51 -10.52 -4.98 16.11
N ASP A 52 -9.83 -5.37 15.04
CA ASP A 52 -9.01 -6.58 15.04
C ASP A 52 -7.81 -6.45 15.99
N ILE A 53 -7.11 -5.31 16.00
CA ILE A 53 -6.02 -5.06 16.96
C ILE A 53 -6.54 -5.07 18.41
N ALA A 54 -7.74 -4.54 18.67
CA ALA A 54 -8.32 -4.58 20.01
C ALA A 54 -8.61 -6.03 20.45
N ILE A 55 -9.21 -6.83 19.56
CA ILE A 55 -9.47 -8.25 19.80
C ILE A 55 -8.15 -9.01 20.07
N GLU A 56 -7.15 -8.80 19.23
CA GLU A 56 -5.82 -9.40 19.34
C GLU A 56 -5.12 -9.03 20.65
N SER A 57 -5.24 -7.78 21.09
CA SER A 57 -4.66 -7.33 22.36
C SER A 57 -5.28 -8.06 23.57
N VAL A 58 -6.58 -8.37 23.52
CA VAL A 58 -7.29 -9.14 24.55
C VAL A 58 -6.84 -10.60 24.52
N LEU A 59 -6.68 -11.21 23.34
CA LEU A 59 -6.16 -12.57 23.19
C LEU A 59 -4.71 -12.68 23.71
N PHE A 60 -3.88 -11.68 23.43
CA PHE A 60 -2.51 -11.60 23.95
C PHE A 60 -2.48 -11.47 25.48
N ALA A 61 -3.36 -10.64 26.06
CA ALA A 61 -3.46 -10.50 27.51
C ALA A 61 -3.86 -11.82 28.19
N ARG A 62 -4.81 -12.56 27.59
CA ARG A 62 -5.22 -13.91 28.04
C ARG A 62 -4.08 -14.89 28.00
N TYR A 63 -3.36 -14.91 26.89
CA TYR A 63 -2.18 -15.73 26.72
C TYR A 63 -1.13 -15.45 27.81
N GLN A 64 -0.86 -14.17 28.11
CA GLN A 64 0.09 -13.79 29.18
C GLN A 64 -0.38 -14.24 30.57
N PHE A 65 -1.68 -14.20 30.84
CA PHE A 65 -2.27 -14.69 32.08
C PHE A 65 -2.15 -16.21 32.19
N HIS A 66 -2.57 -16.94 31.16
CA HIS A 66 -2.49 -18.40 31.10
C HIS A 66 -1.06 -18.90 31.34
N ARG A 67 -0.07 -18.26 30.71
CA ARG A 67 1.36 -18.56 30.89
C ARG A 67 1.87 -18.32 32.33
N LYS A 68 1.33 -17.33 33.04
CA LYS A 68 1.72 -17.05 34.44
C LYS A 68 1.10 -18.05 35.41
N THR A 69 -0.11 -18.52 35.13
CA THR A 69 -0.87 -19.43 36.01
C THR A 69 -0.49 -20.89 35.82
N HIS A 70 -0.16 -21.32 34.60
CA HIS A 70 0.21 -22.70 34.27
C HIS A 70 1.67 -22.81 33.83
N SER A 71 2.61 -22.60 34.76
CA SER A 71 4.05 -22.72 34.47
C SER A 71 4.53 -24.18 34.53
N SER A 72 4.21 -25.00 33.52
CA SER A 72 4.79 -26.34 33.35
C SER A 72 5.84 -26.33 32.23
N LEU A 73 6.87 -27.19 32.32
CA LEU A 73 7.97 -27.27 31.35
C LEU A 73 7.51 -27.71 29.94
N ASP A 74 6.40 -28.44 29.84
CA ASP A 74 5.80 -28.87 28.57
C ASP A 74 5.01 -27.76 27.85
N ASP A 75 4.57 -26.73 28.59
CA ASP A 75 3.86 -25.57 28.03
C ASP A 75 4.81 -24.51 27.45
N GLU A 76 6.09 -24.54 27.81
CA GLU A 76 7.07 -23.51 27.40
C GLU A 76 7.29 -23.47 25.87
N SER A 77 7.21 -24.63 25.21
CA SER A 77 7.36 -24.76 23.75
C SER A 77 6.08 -24.44 22.99
N LYS A 78 4.92 -24.84 23.54
CA LYS A 78 3.58 -24.58 23.00
C LYS A 78 3.21 -23.10 23.05
N SER A 79 3.58 -22.46 24.16
CA SER A 79 3.23 -21.08 24.47
C SER A 79 3.86 -20.05 23.52
N ARG A 80 5.09 -20.23 23.04
CA ARG A 80 5.90 -19.09 22.55
C ARG A 80 5.63 -18.58 21.13
N ALA A 81 4.90 -19.33 20.32
CA ALA A 81 4.64 -18.95 18.93
C ALA A 81 3.44 -18.01 18.76
N LEU A 82 2.44 -18.14 19.65
CA LEU A 82 1.22 -17.34 19.63
C LEU A 82 1.50 -15.82 19.69
N PRO A 83 2.43 -15.31 20.53
CA PRO A 83 2.89 -13.92 20.47
C PRO A 83 3.34 -13.44 19.09
N ALA A 84 4.08 -14.27 18.36
CA ALA A 84 4.62 -13.89 17.07
C ALA A 84 3.50 -13.62 16.07
N PHE A 85 2.47 -14.46 16.08
CA PHE A 85 1.32 -14.32 15.22
C PHE A 85 0.48 -13.10 15.55
N VAL A 86 0.15 -12.91 16.81
CA VAL A 86 -0.65 -11.76 17.26
C VAL A 86 0.06 -10.44 16.92
N ILE A 87 1.37 -10.36 17.15
CA ILE A 87 2.18 -9.19 16.82
C ILE A 87 2.22 -8.95 15.31
N VAL A 88 2.49 -9.99 14.51
CA VAL A 88 2.58 -9.86 13.05
C VAL A 88 1.24 -9.47 12.45
N PHE A 89 0.14 -10.06 12.92
CA PHE A 89 -1.20 -9.73 12.48
C PHE A 89 -1.59 -8.29 12.83
N SER A 90 -1.21 -7.82 14.02
CA SER A 90 -1.40 -6.42 14.42
C SER A 90 -0.60 -5.45 13.53
N ILE A 91 0.68 -5.75 13.28
CA ILE A 91 1.53 -4.95 12.37
C ILE A 91 0.95 -4.97 10.95
N ALA A 92 0.37 -6.10 10.52
CA ALA A 92 -0.25 -6.23 9.22
C ALA A 92 -1.43 -5.28 9.03
N HIS A 93 -2.32 -5.16 10.02
CA HIS A 93 -3.45 -4.22 10.00
C HIS A 93 -3.00 -2.76 9.96
N VAL A 94 -1.97 -2.42 10.74
CA VAL A 94 -1.34 -1.09 10.68
C VAL A 94 -0.77 -0.84 9.27
N TYR A 95 -0.08 -1.82 8.70
CA TYR A 95 0.48 -1.70 7.36
C TYR A 95 -0.60 -1.58 6.27
N GLN A 96 -1.69 -2.34 6.37
CA GLN A 96 -2.85 -2.24 5.48
C GLN A 96 -3.42 -0.82 5.47
N PHE A 97 -3.57 -0.20 6.65
CA PHE A 97 -4.02 1.19 6.73
C PHE A 97 -3.03 2.17 6.06
N LEU A 98 -1.72 1.99 6.28
CA LEU A 98 -0.70 2.81 5.60
C LEU A 98 -0.73 2.64 4.08
N LEU A 99 -0.94 1.41 3.58
CA LEU A 99 -1.12 1.14 2.16
C LEU A 99 -2.38 1.78 1.61
N ALA A 100 -3.49 1.72 2.35
CA ALA A 100 -4.76 2.35 1.95
C ALA A 100 -4.59 3.88 1.83
N VAL A 101 -3.92 4.51 2.80
CA VAL A 101 -3.56 5.93 2.75
C VAL A 101 -2.70 6.24 1.53
N ASP A 102 -1.65 5.46 1.27
CA ASP A 102 -0.78 5.68 0.11
C ASP A 102 -1.53 5.49 -1.21
N ALA A 103 -2.39 4.49 -1.31
CA ALA A 103 -3.18 4.19 -2.50
C ALA A 103 -4.09 5.37 -2.85
N VAL A 104 -4.72 5.94 -1.83
CA VAL A 104 -5.65 7.06 -1.95
C VAL A 104 -4.92 8.37 -2.27
N ILE A 105 -3.85 8.72 -1.53
CA ILE A 105 -3.07 9.95 -1.77
C ILE A 105 -2.45 9.93 -3.18
N ASN A 106 -1.85 8.80 -3.57
CA ASN A 106 -1.19 8.71 -4.86
C ASN A 106 -2.16 8.44 -6.02
N ARG A 107 -3.43 8.16 -5.74
CA ARG A 107 -4.42 7.67 -6.70
C ARG A 107 -3.91 6.44 -7.45
N ASN A 108 -3.32 5.52 -6.71
CA ASN A 108 -2.72 4.30 -7.23
C ASN A 108 -3.73 3.15 -7.20
N THR A 109 -4.40 2.95 -8.32
CA THR A 109 -5.37 1.86 -8.55
C THR A 109 -4.80 0.48 -8.24
N ILE A 110 -3.52 0.24 -8.57
CA ILE A 110 -2.90 -1.07 -8.35
C ILE A 110 -2.73 -1.36 -6.86
N LEU A 111 -2.48 -0.32 -6.07
CA LEU A 111 -2.36 -0.49 -4.62
C LEU A 111 -3.73 -0.71 -3.95
N VAL A 112 -4.82 -0.16 -4.50
CA VAL A 112 -6.18 -0.48 -4.04
C VAL A 112 -6.51 -1.95 -4.30
N ILE A 113 -6.22 -2.45 -5.50
CA ILE A 113 -6.41 -3.88 -5.82
C ILE A 113 -5.54 -4.75 -4.92
N GLY A 114 -4.29 -4.36 -4.71
CA GLY A 114 -3.39 -5.05 -3.79
C GLY A 114 -3.92 -5.07 -2.35
N ALA A 115 -4.50 -3.97 -1.87
CA ALA A 115 -5.08 -3.91 -0.53
C ALA A 115 -6.29 -4.84 -0.36
N ILE A 116 -7.14 -4.98 -1.38
CA ILE A 116 -8.25 -5.96 -1.39
C ILE A 116 -7.69 -7.39 -1.30
N ILE A 117 -6.72 -7.73 -2.16
CA ILE A 117 -6.08 -9.06 -2.12
C ILE A 117 -5.41 -9.31 -0.76
N PHE A 118 -4.78 -8.29 -0.19
CA PHE A 118 -4.12 -8.38 1.11
C PHE A 118 -5.13 -8.63 2.24
N ASN A 119 -6.29 -7.99 2.18
CA ASN A 119 -7.37 -8.22 3.13
C ASN A 119 -8.01 -9.61 3.00
N ALA A 120 -8.17 -10.12 1.77
CA ALA A 120 -8.54 -11.51 1.53
C ALA A 120 -7.52 -12.50 2.14
N CYS A 121 -6.22 -12.16 2.15
CA CYS A 121 -5.21 -12.96 2.83
C CYS A 121 -5.38 -12.93 4.35
N PHE A 122 -5.79 -11.80 4.95
CA PHE A 122 -6.15 -11.74 6.37
C PHE A 122 -7.35 -12.60 6.72
N LEU A 123 -8.33 -12.69 5.82
CA LEU A 123 -9.48 -13.58 6.01
C LEU A 123 -9.04 -15.04 6.07
N ILE A 124 -8.21 -15.49 5.13
CA ILE A 124 -7.67 -16.87 5.16
C ILE A 124 -6.84 -17.11 6.42
N TYR A 125 -6.00 -16.13 6.79
CA TYR A 125 -5.13 -16.24 7.95
C TYR A 125 -5.91 -16.31 9.27
N SER A 126 -6.93 -15.46 9.46
CA SER A 126 -7.76 -15.46 10.66
C SER A 126 -8.51 -16.79 10.85
N LEU A 127 -8.90 -17.48 9.77
CA LEU A 127 -9.47 -18.83 9.85
C LEU A 127 -8.47 -19.87 10.39
N ILE A 128 -7.21 -19.80 9.95
CA ILE A 128 -6.13 -20.70 10.42
C ILE A 128 -5.84 -20.42 11.90
N GLN A 129 -5.74 -19.13 12.24
CA GLN A 129 -5.41 -18.64 13.58
C GLN A 129 -6.41 -19.11 14.65
N ILE A 130 -7.69 -19.29 14.31
CA ILE A 130 -8.68 -19.86 15.25
C ILE A 130 -8.18 -21.18 15.84
N SER A 131 -7.68 -22.08 14.99
CA SER A 131 -7.23 -23.41 15.43
C SER A 131 -5.99 -23.33 16.30
N GLU A 132 -5.05 -22.42 15.99
CA GLU A 132 -3.79 -22.25 16.71
C GLU A 132 -4.00 -21.56 18.06
N ILE A 133 -4.89 -20.57 18.14
CA ILE A 133 -5.19 -19.90 19.41
C ILE A 133 -5.96 -20.83 20.35
N ARG A 134 -6.95 -21.57 19.83
CA ARG A 134 -7.73 -22.50 20.65
C ARG A 134 -6.91 -23.71 21.13
N SER A 135 -5.92 -24.16 20.37
CA SER A 135 -5.03 -25.23 20.84
C SER A 135 -4.18 -24.81 22.04
N VAL A 136 -3.91 -23.51 22.22
CA VAL A 136 -3.09 -22.98 23.32
C VAL A 136 -3.96 -22.48 24.48
N LEU A 137 -5.01 -21.70 24.21
CA LEU A 137 -5.85 -21.08 25.25
C LEU A 137 -7.03 -21.97 25.68
N GLY A 138 -7.33 -23.03 24.92
CA GLY A 138 -8.55 -23.79 25.09
C GLY A 138 -9.81 -23.02 24.70
N ASP A 139 -10.95 -23.59 25.07
CA ASP A 139 -12.27 -23.04 24.83
C ASP A 139 -12.87 -22.45 26.11
N GLY A 140 -13.71 -21.41 25.97
CA GLY A 140 -14.41 -20.80 27.11
C GLY A 140 -13.70 -19.57 27.71
N VAL A 141 -13.93 -19.35 28.99
CA VAL A 141 -13.38 -18.24 29.79
C VAL A 141 -12.32 -18.82 30.72
N ALA A 142 -11.17 -18.16 30.85
CA ALA A 142 -10.12 -18.59 31.77
C ALA A 142 -10.60 -18.47 33.23
N GLU A 143 -10.62 -19.59 33.95
CA GLU A 143 -10.99 -19.64 35.37
C GLU A 143 -10.10 -18.68 36.18
N GLY A 144 -10.70 -17.86 37.03
CA GLY A 144 -9.98 -16.86 37.85
C GLY A 144 -9.59 -15.56 37.12
N SER A 145 -9.97 -15.38 35.84
CA SER A 145 -9.83 -14.09 35.13
C SER A 145 -11.09 -13.22 35.31
N SER A 146 -10.95 -11.90 35.33
CA SER A 146 -12.08 -10.94 35.35
C SER A 146 -12.80 -10.81 33.99
N GLN A 147 -12.59 -11.77 33.08
CA GLN A 147 -13.05 -11.69 31.70
C GLN A 147 -14.37 -12.42 31.51
N THR A 148 -15.29 -11.82 30.75
CA THR A 148 -16.65 -12.34 30.55
C THR A 148 -16.87 -12.99 29.19
N VAL A 149 -16.05 -12.65 28.19
CA VAL A 149 -16.24 -13.11 26.80
C VAL A 149 -15.44 -14.40 26.54
N PRO A 150 -16.01 -15.48 25.98
CA PRO A 150 -15.26 -16.69 25.64
C PRO A 150 -14.22 -16.49 24.52
N VAL A 151 -13.11 -17.25 24.55
CA VAL A 151 -12.07 -17.23 23.49
C VAL A 151 -12.64 -17.61 22.12
N GLN A 152 -13.62 -18.51 22.08
CA GLN A 152 -14.28 -18.94 20.85
C GLN A 152 -15.02 -17.81 20.13
N VAL A 153 -15.71 -16.96 20.90
CA VAL A 153 -16.44 -15.80 20.39
C VAL A 153 -15.45 -14.78 19.84
N LEU A 154 -14.36 -14.55 20.57
CA LEU A 154 -13.34 -13.58 20.22
C LEU A 154 -12.58 -13.99 18.94
N THR A 155 -12.14 -15.25 18.85
CA THR A 155 -11.48 -15.82 17.66
C THR A 155 -12.42 -15.94 16.46
N GLY A 156 -13.72 -16.17 16.68
CA GLY A 156 -14.73 -16.21 15.62
C GLY A 156 -15.14 -14.83 15.11
N ALA A 157 -15.02 -13.78 15.93
CA ALA A 157 -15.37 -12.42 15.53
C ALA A 157 -14.40 -11.83 14.48
N ILE A 158 -13.10 -12.15 14.58
CA ILE A 158 -12.05 -11.65 13.67
C ILE A 158 -12.40 -11.90 12.19
N PRO A 159 -12.59 -13.15 11.71
CA PRO A 159 -12.92 -13.38 10.29
C PRO A 159 -14.25 -12.76 9.86
N ILE A 160 -15.21 -12.57 10.77
CA ILE A 160 -16.50 -11.94 10.45
C ILE A 160 -16.30 -10.46 10.15
N VAL A 161 -15.53 -9.75 10.99
CA VAL A 161 -15.20 -8.33 10.80
C VAL A 161 -14.45 -8.15 9.48
N ILE A 162 -13.41 -8.97 9.25
CA ILE A 162 -12.62 -8.92 8.02
C ILE A 162 -13.47 -9.24 6.78
N ALA A 163 -14.38 -10.22 6.86
CA ALA A 163 -15.25 -10.55 5.72
C ALA A 163 -16.23 -9.42 5.36
N ILE A 164 -16.76 -8.71 6.36
CA ILE A 164 -17.63 -7.54 6.13
C ILE A 164 -16.82 -6.38 5.50
N ALA A 165 -15.61 -6.15 6.00
CA ALA A 165 -14.70 -5.17 5.43
C ALA A 165 -14.28 -5.55 3.99
N GLU A 166 -14.02 -6.82 3.71
CA GLU A 166 -13.66 -7.34 2.40
C GLU A 166 -14.73 -7.05 1.35
N ILE A 167 -16.00 -7.36 1.66
CA ILE A 167 -17.13 -7.05 0.77
C ILE A 167 -17.19 -5.54 0.51
N SER A 168 -16.99 -4.74 1.56
CA SER A 168 -16.97 -3.28 1.45
C SER A 168 -15.81 -2.78 0.57
N PHE A 169 -14.62 -3.38 0.69
CA PHE A 169 -13.46 -3.04 -0.13
C PHE A 169 -13.62 -3.44 -1.59
N ILE A 170 -14.28 -4.56 -1.89
CA ILE A 170 -14.58 -4.96 -3.27
C ILE A 170 -15.51 -3.92 -3.92
N VAL A 171 -16.58 -3.53 -3.23
CA VAL A 171 -17.56 -2.54 -3.73
C VAL A 171 -16.91 -1.17 -3.91
N LEU A 172 -16.16 -0.68 -2.92
CA LEU A 172 -15.48 0.61 -3.00
C LEU A 172 -14.32 0.58 -3.99
N GLY A 173 -13.60 -0.54 -4.04
CA GLY A 173 -12.49 -0.79 -4.95
C GLY A 173 -12.90 -0.65 -6.41
N TRP A 174 -14.07 -1.17 -6.79
CA TRP A 174 -14.61 -1.00 -8.14
C TRP A 174 -14.85 0.47 -8.49
N LYS A 175 -15.39 1.24 -7.53
CA LYS A 175 -15.61 2.68 -7.71
C LYS A 175 -14.29 3.46 -7.80
N LEU A 176 -13.33 3.16 -6.94
CA LEU A 176 -12.00 3.77 -6.96
C LEU A 176 -11.22 3.43 -8.23
N TRP A 177 -11.36 2.21 -8.73
CA TRP A 177 -10.78 1.78 -10.01
C TRP A 177 -11.26 2.66 -11.17
N LYS A 178 -12.58 2.93 -11.23
CA LYS A 178 -13.17 3.82 -12.24
C LYS A 178 -12.68 5.27 -12.08
N GLU A 179 -12.69 5.80 -10.86
CA GLU A 179 -12.29 7.19 -10.59
C GLU A 179 -10.80 7.43 -10.88
N PHE A 180 -9.92 6.56 -10.38
CA PHE A 180 -8.48 6.70 -10.57
C PHE A 180 -8.06 6.37 -12.00
N GLY A 181 -8.67 5.38 -12.64
CA GLY A 181 -8.42 5.03 -14.04
C GLY A 181 -8.71 6.20 -14.99
N TRP A 182 -9.81 6.92 -14.76
CA TRP A 182 -10.14 8.12 -15.53
C TRP A 182 -9.11 9.25 -15.36
N GLN A 183 -8.60 9.44 -14.14
CA GLN A 183 -7.58 10.45 -13.84
C GLN A 183 -6.22 10.10 -14.45
N ILE A 184 -5.84 8.82 -14.48
CA ILE A 184 -4.60 8.36 -15.12
C ILE A 184 -4.68 8.56 -16.64
N TYR A 185 -5.82 8.24 -17.25
CA TYR A 185 -6.05 8.43 -18.68
C TYR A 185 -5.83 9.90 -19.11
N LYS A 186 -6.39 10.85 -18.35
CA LYS A 186 -6.20 12.29 -18.62
C LYS A 186 -4.75 12.77 -18.49
N LYS A 187 -3.94 12.12 -17.64
CA LYS A 187 -2.55 12.55 -17.36
C LYS A 187 -1.53 12.04 -18.37
N ILE A 188 -1.68 10.79 -18.82
CA ILE A 188 -0.69 10.13 -19.67
C ILE A 188 -0.99 10.35 -21.16
N GLY A 189 -2.25 10.65 -21.50
CA GLY A 189 -2.68 10.79 -22.90
C GLY A 189 -2.91 9.43 -23.58
N ALA A 190 -3.01 9.45 -24.91
CA ALA A 190 -3.44 8.30 -25.72
C ALA A 190 -2.31 7.31 -26.09
N ASP A 191 -1.05 7.60 -25.74
CA ASP A 191 0.07 6.69 -26.06
C ASP A 191 -0.04 5.39 -25.25
N ARG A 192 -0.31 4.30 -25.97
CA ARG A 192 -0.49 2.95 -25.43
C ARG A 192 0.80 2.37 -24.87
N SER A 193 1.96 2.70 -25.46
CA SER A 193 3.26 2.17 -25.04
C SER A 193 3.67 2.75 -23.68
N LEU A 194 3.56 4.07 -23.54
CA LEU A 194 3.84 4.77 -22.29
C LEU A 194 2.88 4.34 -21.16
N LYS A 195 1.58 4.16 -21.48
CA LYS A 195 0.59 3.65 -20.53
C LYS A 195 0.93 2.25 -20.01
N ARG A 196 1.33 1.33 -20.91
CA ARG A 196 1.76 -0.02 -20.53
C ARG A 196 3.02 0.00 -19.66
N GLY A 197 4.00 0.83 -20.03
CA GLY A 197 5.21 1.01 -19.22
C GLY A 197 4.93 1.54 -17.82
N TYR A 198 4.05 2.54 -17.71
CA TYR A 198 3.62 3.11 -16.44
C TYR A 198 2.87 2.09 -15.57
N LEU A 199 2.01 1.27 -16.19
CA LEU A 199 1.32 0.17 -15.50
C LEU A 199 2.33 -0.83 -14.91
N HIS A 200 3.31 -1.29 -15.70
CA HIS A 200 4.33 -2.21 -15.19
C HIS A 200 5.13 -1.61 -14.03
N TYR A 201 5.50 -0.33 -14.12
CA TYR A 201 6.15 0.39 -13.03
C TYR A 201 5.26 0.49 -11.77
N GLN A 202 3.97 0.80 -11.92
CA GLN A 202 3.06 0.87 -10.77
C GLN A 202 2.88 -0.49 -10.09
N ILE A 203 2.74 -1.56 -10.88
CA ILE A 203 2.68 -2.94 -10.36
C ILE A 203 3.98 -3.27 -9.63
N TYR A 204 5.14 -3.00 -10.22
CA TYR A 204 6.43 -3.27 -9.59
C TYR A 204 6.61 -2.51 -8.26
N VAL A 205 6.28 -1.21 -8.22
CA VAL A 205 6.37 -0.42 -6.99
C VAL A 205 5.36 -0.89 -5.94
N ALA A 206 4.17 -1.34 -6.35
CA ALA A 206 3.19 -1.93 -5.43
C ALA A 206 3.72 -3.25 -4.85
N LEU A 207 4.27 -4.14 -5.69
CA LEU A 207 4.88 -5.40 -5.24
C LEU A 207 6.02 -5.17 -4.26
N LEU A 208 6.92 -4.21 -4.51
CA LEU A 208 7.99 -3.86 -3.56
C LEU A 208 7.47 -3.44 -2.18
N LYS A 209 6.28 -2.83 -2.10
CA LYS A 209 5.65 -2.48 -0.82
C LYS A 209 5.13 -3.73 -0.11
N PHE A 210 4.44 -4.61 -0.82
CA PHE A 210 4.00 -5.89 -0.25
C PHE A 210 5.20 -6.75 0.18
N ASP A 211 6.26 -6.82 -0.63
CA ASP A 211 7.51 -7.50 -0.30
C ASP A 211 8.12 -6.90 0.97
N PHE A 212 8.20 -5.57 1.09
CA PHE A 212 8.70 -4.92 2.30
C PHE A 212 7.99 -5.41 3.57
N PHE A 213 6.66 -5.50 3.54
CA PHE A 213 5.90 -6.02 4.67
C PHE A 213 6.13 -7.52 4.89
N ILE A 214 6.03 -8.32 3.82
CA ILE A 214 6.21 -9.78 3.88
C ILE A 214 7.57 -10.15 4.47
N PHE A 215 8.65 -9.50 4.03
CA PHE A 215 9.99 -9.75 4.55
C PHE A 215 10.10 -9.39 6.04
N ILE A 216 9.54 -8.25 6.47
CA ILE A 216 9.53 -7.87 7.90
C ILE A 216 8.74 -8.88 8.73
N ALA A 217 7.52 -9.20 8.29
CA ALA A 217 6.65 -10.15 8.96
C ALA A 217 7.32 -11.53 9.06
N TYR A 218 7.91 -12.01 7.96
CA TYR A 218 8.65 -13.28 7.95
C TYR A 218 9.81 -13.28 8.94
N CYS A 219 10.60 -12.21 8.97
CA CYS A 219 11.72 -12.09 9.87
C CYS A 219 11.27 -12.04 11.34
N ILE A 220 10.20 -11.31 11.67
CA ILE A 220 9.64 -11.28 13.03
C ILE A 220 9.17 -12.67 13.44
N GLN A 221 8.41 -13.36 12.59
CA GLN A 221 7.94 -14.73 12.84
C GLN A 221 9.12 -15.67 13.08
N LEU A 222 10.12 -15.66 12.19
CA LEU A 222 11.29 -16.50 12.35
C LEU A 222 12.11 -16.15 13.59
N VAL A 223 12.37 -14.87 13.90
CA VAL A 223 13.17 -14.49 15.09
C VAL A 223 12.50 -14.95 16.38
N LEU A 224 11.17 -14.84 16.47
CA LEU A 224 10.43 -15.26 17.64
C LEU A 224 10.36 -16.79 17.80
N VAL A 225 10.36 -17.53 16.69
CA VAL A 225 10.36 -19.01 16.69
C VAL A 225 11.78 -19.60 16.81
N VAL A 226 12.80 -18.99 16.20
CA VAL A 226 14.19 -19.47 16.12
C VAL A 226 14.94 -19.41 17.45
N LYS A 227 14.36 -18.87 18.53
CA LYS A 227 15.00 -18.88 19.86
C LYS A 227 15.40 -20.30 20.35
N GLN A 228 14.87 -21.34 19.71
CA GLN A 228 15.17 -22.76 19.96
C GLN A 228 16.29 -23.37 19.10
N ILE A 229 16.78 -22.67 18.07
CA ILE A 229 17.77 -23.22 17.12
C ILE A 229 19.11 -22.52 17.32
N GLY A 230 20.21 -23.28 17.16
CA GLY A 230 21.58 -22.92 17.52
C GLY A 230 22.01 -21.49 17.19
N SER A 231 23.00 -20.99 17.95
CA SER A 231 23.42 -19.58 17.97
C SER A 231 23.64 -18.97 16.58
N ALA A 232 24.23 -19.70 15.62
CA ALA A 232 24.54 -19.20 14.28
C ALA A 232 23.29 -18.85 13.44
N GLU A 233 22.25 -19.70 13.42
CA GLU A 233 21.05 -19.48 12.60
C GLU A 233 20.23 -18.27 13.06
N ARG A 234 20.26 -18.02 14.37
CA ARG A 234 19.61 -16.86 14.98
C ARG A 234 20.23 -15.56 14.48
N TRP A 235 21.57 -15.46 14.50
CA TRP A 235 22.26 -14.27 14.02
C TRP A 235 22.05 -14.04 12.52
N ILE A 236 22.09 -15.11 11.72
CA ILE A 236 21.80 -15.03 10.27
C ILE A 236 20.40 -14.46 10.02
N THR A 237 19.40 -14.94 10.76
CA THR A 237 18.00 -14.48 10.61
C THR A 237 17.85 -13.00 11.00
N ILE A 238 18.49 -12.60 12.11
CA ILE A 238 18.46 -11.21 12.59
C ILE A 238 19.14 -10.26 11.60
N ILE A 239 20.29 -10.65 11.01
CA ILE A 239 21.03 -9.84 10.03
C ILE A 239 20.32 -9.82 8.68
N SER A 240 19.67 -10.91 8.29
CA SER A 240 18.93 -11.00 7.03
C SER A 240 17.81 -9.97 6.96
N ALA A 241 17.14 -9.67 8.07
CA ALA A 241 16.03 -8.72 8.11
C ALA A 241 16.41 -7.31 7.61
N PRO A 242 17.36 -6.58 8.24
CA PRO A 242 17.76 -5.27 7.76
C PRO A 242 18.43 -5.34 6.38
N PHE A 243 19.15 -6.42 6.07
CA PHE A 243 19.75 -6.61 4.75
C PHE A 243 18.71 -6.67 3.63
N SER A 244 17.61 -7.41 3.82
CA SER A 244 16.48 -7.46 2.89
C SER A 244 15.80 -6.09 2.73
N LEU A 245 15.74 -5.27 3.77
CA LEU A 245 15.20 -3.91 3.64
C LEU A 245 16.10 -3.00 2.80
N LEU A 246 17.41 -3.12 2.96
CA LEU A 246 18.38 -2.38 2.15
C LEU A 246 18.30 -2.79 0.68
N ILE A 247 18.15 -4.08 0.38
CA ILE A 247 18.06 -4.52 -1.02
C ILE A 247 16.75 -4.06 -1.69
N LEU A 248 15.64 -4.04 -0.96
CA LEU A 248 14.35 -3.53 -1.48
C LEU A 248 14.38 -2.02 -1.73
N THR A 249 14.97 -1.25 -0.83
CA THR A 249 15.16 0.21 -1.03
C THR A 249 16.09 0.50 -2.20
N PHE A 250 17.16 -0.28 -2.36
CA PHE A 250 18.04 -0.23 -3.53
C PHE A 250 17.30 -0.60 -4.83
N ALA A 251 16.41 -1.59 -4.80
CA ALA A 251 15.60 -1.99 -5.95
C ALA A 251 14.65 -0.87 -6.40
N TRP A 252 14.00 -0.20 -5.45
CA TRP A 252 13.17 0.97 -5.71
C TRP A 252 13.96 2.15 -6.28
N TYR A 253 15.18 2.38 -5.78
CA TYR A 253 16.07 3.39 -6.33
C TYR A 253 16.48 3.05 -7.77
N SER A 254 16.85 1.80 -8.01
CA SER A 254 17.33 1.30 -9.31
C SER A 254 16.27 1.43 -10.40
N VAL A 255 15.00 1.10 -10.13
CA VAL A 255 13.92 1.24 -11.12
C VAL A 255 13.67 2.71 -11.47
N ARG A 256 13.79 3.63 -10.50
CA ARG A 256 13.57 5.07 -10.72
C ARG A 256 14.65 5.72 -11.55
N LYS A 257 15.89 5.25 -11.39
CA LYS A 257 17.04 5.76 -12.13
C LYS A 257 17.24 5.04 -13.47
N GLU A 258 16.49 3.97 -13.73
CA GLU A 258 16.64 3.05 -14.87
C GLU A 258 18.02 2.36 -14.88
N LEU A 259 18.53 1.98 -13.71
CA LEU A 259 19.83 1.32 -13.55
C LEU A 259 19.73 -0.19 -13.87
N LYS A 260 20.10 -0.57 -15.09
CA LYS A 260 20.05 -1.99 -15.55
C LYS A 260 20.84 -2.94 -14.64
N TYR A 261 22.07 -2.58 -14.29
CA TYR A 261 22.90 -3.40 -13.39
C TYR A 261 22.31 -3.51 -11.98
N GLY A 262 21.67 -2.45 -11.48
CA GLY A 262 20.98 -2.47 -10.19
C GLY A 262 19.77 -3.41 -10.18
N MET A 263 19.00 -3.42 -11.28
CA MET A 263 17.88 -4.36 -11.46
C MET A 263 18.35 -5.82 -11.59
N LEU A 264 19.47 -6.06 -12.29
CA LEU A 264 20.07 -7.39 -12.40
C LEU A 264 20.57 -7.89 -11.03
N ALA A 265 21.27 -7.04 -10.27
CA ALA A 265 21.71 -7.37 -8.92
C ALA A 265 20.53 -7.69 -7.99
N PHE A 266 19.43 -6.92 -8.10
CA PHE A 266 18.20 -7.20 -7.36
C PHE A 266 17.60 -8.55 -7.77
N LEU A 267 17.56 -8.88 -9.06
CA LEU A 267 17.07 -10.17 -9.54
C LEU A 267 17.88 -11.35 -9.00
N VAL A 268 19.21 -11.24 -8.94
CA VAL A 268 20.09 -12.23 -8.29
C VAL A 268 19.75 -12.35 -6.80
N GLY A 269 19.53 -11.22 -6.12
CA GLY A 269 19.08 -11.19 -4.73
C GLY A 269 17.74 -11.88 -4.50
N LEU A 270 16.77 -11.70 -5.40
CA LEU A 270 15.47 -12.38 -5.35
C LEU A 270 15.62 -13.90 -5.48
N THR A 271 16.51 -14.37 -6.37
CA THR A 271 16.81 -15.80 -6.51
C THR A 271 17.44 -16.35 -5.22
N GLY A 272 18.35 -15.62 -4.59
CA GLY A 272 18.92 -16.00 -3.29
C GLY A 272 17.85 -16.08 -2.19
N ALA A 273 16.95 -15.09 -2.13
CA ALA A 273 15.82 -15.10 -1.20
C ALA A 273 14.88 -16.30 -1.43
N MET A 274 14.62 -16.64 -2.70
CA MET A 274 13.81 -17.82 -3.06
C MET A 274 14.43 -19.11 -2.52
N VAL A 275 15.73 -19.32 -2.74
CA VAL A 275 16.44 -20.50 -2.23
C VAL A 275 16.37 -20.57 -0.69
N TYR A 276 16.55 -19.45 0.00
CA TYR A 276 16.44 -19.39 1.45
C TYR A 276 15.03 -19.70 1.96
N PHE A 277 13.98 -19.19 1.31
CA PHE A 277 12.60 -19.48 1.67
C PHE A 277 12.25 -20.95 1.46
N VAL A 278 12.70 -21.57 0.36
CA VAL A 278 12.53 -23.01 0.11
C VAL A 278 13.23 -23.83 1.19
N TYR A 279 14.48 -23.49 1.53
CA TYR A 279 15.22 -24.16 2.60
C TYR A 279 14.50 -24.07 3.96
N LYS A 280 14.03 -22.88 4.33
CA LYS A 280 13.30 -22.67 5.59
C LYS A 280 11.96 -23.41 5.60
N LEU A 281 11.23 -23.40 4.49
CA LEU A 281 9.98 -24.14 4.35
C LEU A 281 10.21 -25.65 4.55
N PHE A 282 11.24 -26.22 3.92
CA PHE A 282 11.61 -27.63 4.10
C PHE A 282 11.91 -27.94 5.58
N ARG A 283 12.65 -27.06 6.26
CA ARG A 283 13.01 -27.24 7.67
C ARG A 283 11.81 -27.15 8.62
N ILE A 284 10.85 -26.27 8.34
CA ILE A 284 9.58 -26.18 9.08
C ILE A 284 8.82 -27.51 8.98
N TRP A 285 8.77 -28.10 7.78
CA TRP A 285 8.11 -29.38 7.56
C TRP A 285 8.85 -30.56 8.18
N GLN A 286 10.18 -30.56 8.16
CA GLN A 286 10.99 -31.62 8.77
C GLN A 286 10.83 -31.66 10.30
N LEU A 287 10.70 -30.49 10.94
CA LEU A 287 10.50 -30.36 12.40
C LEU A 287 9.04 -30.08 12.78
N LYS A 288 8.09 -30.46 11.90
CA LYS A 288 6.65 -30.23 12.14
C LYS A 288 6.16 -30.91 13.41
N ASP A 289 6.70 -32.08 13.77
CA ASP A 289 6.19 -32.86 14.91
C ASP A 289 6.86 -32.48 16.24
N THR A 290 7.90 -31.63 16.19
CA THR A 290 8.68 -31.20 17.36
C THR A 290 8.52 -29.69 17.59
N LEU A 291 9.45 -28.88 17.08
CA LEU A 291 9.54 -27.45 17.37
C LEU A 291 8.43 -26.61 16.70
N TYR A 292 7.87 -27.07 15.59
CA TYR A 292 6.89 -26.29 14.81
C TYR A 292 5.45 -26.80 14.90
N LYS A 293 5.14 -27.74 15.79
CA LYS A 293 3.83 -28.45 15.84
C LYS A 293 2.60 -27.57 15.85
N GLU A 294 2.67 -26.42 16.51
CA GLU A 294 1.52 -25.53 16.69
C GLU A 294 1.49 -24.38 15.69
N VAL A 295 2.53 -24.29 14.86
CA VAL A 295 2.95 -23.08 14.14
C VAL A 295 3.15 -23.36 12.66
N TYR A 296 3.32 -24.64 12.30
CA TYR A 296 3.71 -25.05 10.94
C TYR A 296 2.66 -24.71 9.90
N LYS A 297 1.36 -24.70 10.26
CA LYS A 297 0.26 -24.42 9.32
C LYS A 297 0.33 -22.98 8.84
N SER A 298 0.26 -22.02 9.77
CA SER A 298 0.37 -20.60 9.44
C SER A 298 1.73 -20.23 8.85
N LEU A 299 2.85 -20.77 9.36
CA LEU A 299 4.18 -20.54 8.78
C LEU A 299 4.27 -21.05 7.33
N THR A 300 3.71 -22.23 7.02
CA THR A 300 3.71 -22.77 5.66
C THR A 300 2.92 -21.89 4.71
N VAL A 301 1.72 -21.46 5.11
CA VAL A 301 0.88 -20.57 4.30
C VAL A 301 1.58 -19.23 4.07
N PHE A 302 2.21 -18.69 5.11
CA PHE A 302 2.95 -17.44 4.99
C PHE A 302 4.18 -17.58 4.07
N SER A 303 4.98 -18.64 4.22
CA SER A 303 6.14 -18.91 3.36
C SER A 303 5.74 -19.11 1.89
N THR A 304 4.66 -19.86 1.63
CA THR A 304 4.17 -20.12 0.26
C THR A 304 3.65 -18.85 -0.40
N LEU A 305 2.88 -18.01 0.32
CA LEU A 305 2.44 -16.70 -0.16
C LEU A 305 3.65 -15.79 -0.47
N SER A 306 4.65 -15.78 0.42
CA SER A 306 5.87 -14.98 0.25
C SER A 306 6.66 -15.40 -0.99
N MET A 307 6.79 -16.70 -1.24
CA MET A 307 7.44 -17.23 -2.44
C MET A 307 6.65 -16.87 -3.70
N LEU A 308 5.32 -16.98 -3.68
CA LEU A 308 4.48 -16.60 -4.81
C LEU A 308 4.66 -15.11 -5.15
N LEU A 309 4.63 -14.24 -4.14
CA LEU A 309 4.83 -12.80 -4.31
C LEU A 309 6.22 -12.50 -4.91
N LEU A 310 7.27 -13.16 -4.39
CA LEU A 310 8.64 -13.05 -4.90
C LEU A 310 8.76 -13.44 -6.38
N LEU A 311 8.09 -14.52 -6.82
CA LEU A 311 8.08 -14.93 -8.23
C LEU A 311 7.43 -13.87 -9.11
N ILE A 312 6.30 -13.32 -8.67
CA ILE A 312 5.61 -12.24 -9.39
C ILE A 312 6.51 -10.99 -9.45
N THR A 313 7.19 -10.64 -8.35
CA THR A 313 8.17 -9.54 -8.31
C THR A 313 9.32 -9.77 -9.29
N ALA A 314 9.86 -10.99 -9.38
CA ALA A 314 10.92 -11.33 -10.33
C ALA A 314 10.47 -11.11 -11.79
N VAL A 315 9.27 -11.60 -12.16
CA VAL A 315 8.70 -11.39 -13.50
C VAL A 315 8.53 -9.89 -13.79
N MET A 316 7.98 -9.14 -12.82
CA MET A 316 7.77 -7.70 -12.98
C MET A 316 9.07 -6.90 -13.04
N THR A 317 10.13 -7.37 -12.38
CA THR A 317 11.49 -6.82 -12.48
C THR A 317 11.98 -6.89 -13.93
N VAL A 318 11.86 -8.05 -14.56
CA VAL A 318 12.24 -8.25 -15.97
C VAL A 318 11.41 -7.37 -16.90
N GLN A 319 10.09 -7.31 -16.71
CA GLN A 319 9.22 -6.45 -17.52
C GLN A 319 9.58 -4.96 -17.41
N CYS A 320 9.98 -4.50 -16.21
CA CYS A 320 10.45 -3.13 -16.03
C CYS A 320 11.74 -2.87 -16.82
N VAL A 321 12.71 -3.79 -16.77
CA VAL A 321 14.00 -3.65 -17.49
C VAL A 321 13.80 -3.61 -19.00
N ILE A 322 12.91 -4.43 -19.56
CA ILE A 322 12.57 -4.44 -20.99
C ILE A 322 11.95 -3.09 -21.42
N ASN A 323 11.30 -2.39 -20.50
CA ASN A 323 10.64 -1.12 -20.77
C ASN A 323 11.52 0.13 -20.51
N PHE A 324 12.79 -0.04 -20.09
CA PHE A 324 13.70 1.09 -19.88
C PHE A 324 14.05 1.83 -21.18
N GLY A 325 14.34 3.13 -21.07
CA GLY A 325 14.70 3.97 -22.23
C GLY A 325 13.52 4.44 -23.08
N ARG A 326 12.27 4.05 -22.77
CA ARG A 326 11.06 4.45 -23.52
C ARG A 326 10.43 5.77 -23.04
N GLY A 327 11.19 6.65 -22.38
CA GLY A 327 10.74 7.96 -21.91
C GLY A 327 9.89 7.96 -20.63
N LEU A 328 9.67 6.80 -19.99
CA LEU A 328 8.88 6.66 -18.76
C LEU A 328 9.41 7.52 -17.60
N LYS A 329 10.73 7.56 -17.41
CA LYS A 329 11.41 8.42 -16.43
C LYS A 329 11.06 9.90 -16.60
N ASN A 330 10.99 10.39 -17.83
CA ASN A 330 10.67 11.79 -18.12
C ASN A 330 9.21 12.11 -17.81
N ALA A 331 8.28 11.21 -18.14
CA ALA A 331 6.85 11.36 -17.82
C ALA A 331 6.60 11.38 -16.30
N ILE A 332 7.25 10.49 -15.55
CA ILE A 332 7.17 10.46 -14.08
C ILE A 332 7.78 11.72 -13.46
N ALA A 333 8.92 12.18 -13.96
CA ALA A 333 9.59 13.39 -13.48
C ALA A 333 8.75 14.66 -13.70
N ARG A 334 8.10 14.80 -14.87
CA ARG A 334 7.16 15.90 -15.16
C ARG A 334 6.00 15.91 -14.16
N THR A 335 5.32 14.77 -13.99
CA THR A 335 4.20 14.64 -13.05
C THR A 335 4.56 15.04 -11.62
N ARG A 336 5.78 14.72 -11.16
CA ARG A 336 6.25 15.11 -9.83
C ARG A 336 6.47 16.61 -9.72
N LYS A 337 7.05 17.25 -10.75
CA LYS A 337 7.24 18.70 -10.78
C LYS A 337 5.88 19.41 -10.73
N ASP A 338 4.90 18.92 -11.49
CA ASP A 338 3.54 19.49 -11.48
C ASP A 338 2.89 19.37 -10.10
N ARG A 339 3.00 18.21 -9.43
CA ARG A 339 2.51 18.03 -8.05
C ARG A 339 3.22 18.95 -7.07
N ALA A 340 4.53 19.12 -7.19
CA ALA A 340 5.31 20.01 -6.32
C ALA A 340 4.93 21.48 -6.54
N ALA A 341 4.68 21.88 -7.79
CA ALA A 341 4.20 23.22 -8.14
C ALA A 341 2.80 23.50 -7.58
N ILE A 342 1.88 22.55 -7.70
CA ILE A 342 0.52 22.66 -7.11
C ILE A 342 0.59 22.71 -5.59
N ALA A 343 1.46 21.93 -4.95
CA ALA A 343 1.63 21.92 -3.51
C ALA A 343 2.32 23.19 -2.96
N ALA A 344 3.08 23.92 -3.79
CA ALA A 344 3.76 25.15 -3.42
C ALA A 344 2.82 26.37 -3.32
N GLY A 345 1.59 26.29 -3.82
CA GLY A 345 0.59 27.37 -3.72
C GLY A 345 0.90 28.61 -4.58
N PRO A 346 0.01 29.63 -4.59
CA PRO A 346 0.08 30.77 -5.52
C PRO A 346 1.22 31.77 -5.25
N ASP A 347 2.00 31.61 -4.19
CA ASP A 347 3.07 32.55 -3.83
C ASP A 347 4.34 32.37 -4.70
N SER A 348 4.35 31.38 -5.60
CA SER A 348 5.29 31.35 -6.71
C SER A 348 4.57 31.91 -7.94
N GLY A 349 4.88 33.17 -8.28
CA GLY A 349 4.16 33.98 -9.26
C GLY A 349 4.02 33.36 -10.66
N TYR A 350 2.94 32.60 -10.85
CA TYR A 350 2.45 32.21 -12.17
C TYR A 350 1.17 32.99 -12.49
N LEU A 351 1.20 33.72 -13.59
CA LEU A 351 0.03 34.42 -14.13
C LEU A 351 -1.01 33.39 -14.58
N VAL A 352 -2.17 33.41 -13.93
CA VAL A 352 -3.33 32.60 -14.30
C VAL A 352 -4.03 33.29 -15.47
N GLY A 353 -4.18 32.59 -16.59
CA GLY A 353 -4.93 33.09 -17.74
C GLY A 353 -6.42 33.24 -17.42
N TYR A 354 -7.14 34.08 -18.17
CA TYR A 354 -8.58 34.32 -18.04
C TYR A 354 -9.47 33.06 -18.15
N ASP A 355 -8.90 31.92 -18.57
CA ASP A 355 -9.55 30.61 -18.68
C ASP A 355 -9.30 29.66 -17.48
N GLY A 356 -8.56 30.12 -16.46
CA GLY A 356 -8.24 29.33 -15.27
C GLY A 356 -7.17 28.25 -15.47
N LYS A 357 -6.45 28.25 -16.61
CA LYS A 357 -5.29 27.38 -16.83
C LYS A 357 -3.98 28.11 -16.48
N THR A 358 -3.04 27.36 -15.91
CA THR A 358 -1.68 27.84 -15.61
C THR A 358 -0.89 28.02 -16.91
N LEU A 359 -0.46 29.25 -17.21
CA LEU A 359 0.47 29.51 -18.32
C LEU A 359 1.88 29.08 -17.92
N THR A 360 2.40 28.02 -18.53
CA THR A 360 3.81 27.61 -18.40
C THR A 360 4.70 28.45 -19.31
N HIS A 361 5.93 28.74 -18.87
CA HIS A 361 6.91 29.59 -19.58
C HIS A 361 7.50 28.96 -20.87
N PHE A 362 7.01 27.80 -21.29
CA PHE A 362 7.31 27.22 -22.59
C PHE A 362 5.98 26.92 -23.26
N GLY A 363 5.73 27.61 -24.37
CA GLY A 363 4.49 27.51 -25.13
C GLY A 363 4.30 26.10 -25.65
N ASP A 364 3.17 25.48 -25.27
CA ASP A 364 2.58 24.39 -26.03
C ASP A 364 1.37 24.96 -26.76
N GLY A 365 1.48 24.97 -28.09
CA GLY A 365 0.50 25.51 -29.03
C GLY A 365 -0.79 24.70 -29.02
N SER A 366 -1.76 25.14 -28.22
CA SER A 366 -3.15 24.70 -28.34
C SER A 366 -4.13 25.82 -27.95
N THR A 367 -3.79 27.05 -28.31
CA THR A 367 -4.78 28.12 -28.53
C THR A 367 -4.80 28.43 -30.00
N SER A 368 -5.98 28.34 -30.59
CA SER A 368 -6.30 28.67 -31.96
C SER A 368 -5.84 30.10 -32.28
N VAL A 369 -4.65 30.25 -32.85
CA VAL A 369 -4.24 31.51 -33.48
C VAL A 369 -4.36 31.29 -34.98
N LEU A 370 -5.42 31.86 -35.54
CA LEU A 370 -5.67 31.94 -36.97
C LEU A 370 -4.67 32.94 -37.56
N HIS A 371 -3.43 32.49 -37.80
CA HIS A 371 -2.47 33.25 -38.60
C HIS A 371 -2.71 32.92 -40.08
N LEU A 372 -3.35 33.85 -40.77
CA LEU A 372 -3.32 33.95 -42.23
C LEU A 372 -1.86 33.85 -42.71
N GLN A 373 -1.57 32.87 -43.57
CA GLN A 373 -0.37 32.86 -44.38
C GLN A 373 -0.34 34.11 -45.28
N PRO A 374 0.78 34.83 -45.38
CA PRO A 374 1.11 35.53 -46.60
C PRO A 374 1.83 34.53 -47.52
N ARG A 375 1.23 34.25 -48.68
CA ARG A 375 1.96 33.77 -49.85
C ARG A 375 3.14 34.71 -50.11
N LEU A 376 4.32 34.14 -50.34
CA LEU A 376 5.30 34.71 -51.26
C LEU A 376 5.80 33.57 -52.15
N SER A 377 5.33 33.57 -53.39
CA SER A 377 5.87 32.78 -54.50
C SER A 377 6.93 33.60 -55.23
N LEU A 378 7.98 32.92 -55.70
CA LEU A 378 8.99 33.20 -56.74
C LEU A 378 10.32 32.65 -56.19
N ASP A 379 10.80 31.45 -56.56
CA ASP A 379 10.60 30.64 -57.78
C ASP A 379 10.15 29.19 -57.50
#